data_AF-A0A9X8H661-F1
#
_entry.id   AF-A0A9X8H661-F1
#
_cell.length_a   1.000
_cell.length_b   1.000
_cell.length_c   1.000
_cell.angle_alpha   90.00
_cell.angle_beta   90.00
_cell.angle_gamma   90.00
#
_symmetry.space_group_name_H-M   'P 1'
#
loop_
_entity.id
_entity.type
_entity.pdbx_description
1 polymer ?
#
loop_
_entity_poly.entity_id
_entity_poly.type
_entity_poly.pdbx_seq_one_letter_code
_entity_poly.pdbx_strand_id
1 'polypeptide(L)'
;MTTKEHSARPSCCSFTSGKLSWAEVRPSSLCRESLHLLDTLPRLQKPLVSAKVRGKPQVCPDRPSFFFTNYTMHITCPTTNVLWVVRQRFSRVYANRKAILEASSEKCSTEGKQLLRGLMRPLQAFPKRRFGIDCDSVVTERSEGFRGYISALFHVREACIVSLETADASTAMVLRHTIQLIESAVEMPALHKQEELKWRDRLCRMLTHDVCPDDDDDDLTCAIC
;
A
#
# COMPACT_ATOMS: atom_id res chain seq x y z
N MET A 1 -89.66 5.62 -2.39
CA MET A 1 -88.71 6.62 -2.96
C MET A 1 -88.18 7.45 -1.80
N THR A 2 -86.85 7.50 -1.64
CA THR A 2 -86.04 8.36 -0.72
C THR A 2 -86.40 8.27 0.79
N THR A 3 -85.53 7.92 1.73
CA THR A 3 -84.30 8.62 2.17
C THR A 3 -83.59 7.84 3.31
N LYS A 4 -82.24 7.90 3.35
CA LYS A 4 -81.32 8.18 4.50
C LYS A 4 -81.41 7.35 5.80
N GLU A 5 -80.37 7.09 6.62
CA GLU A 5 -78.91 7.29 6.63
C GLU A 5 -78.31 6.49 7.84
N HIS A 6 -77.08 6.02 7.67
CA HIS A 6 -75.95 5.87 8.63
C HIS A 6 -76.08 5.15 9.99
N SER A 7 -75.43 3.99 10.08
CA SER A 7 -74.54 3.62 11.21
C SER A 7 -73.60 2.50 10.76
N ALA A 8 -72.31 2.80 10.59
CA ALA A 8 -71.28 1.79 10.33
C ALA A 8 -70.01 2.13 11.12
N ARG A 9 -69.65 1.22 12.03
CA ARG A 9 -68.41 1.17 12.80
C ARG A 9 -67.26 0.66 11.91
N PRO A 10 -66.01 1.09 12.19
CA PRO A 10 -64.87 0.77 11.34
C PRO A 10 -64.37 -0.68 11.51
N SER A 11 -64.05 -1.25 10.35
CA SER A 11 -63.40 -2.53 10.10
C SER A 11 -62.01 -2.62 10.73
N CYS A 12 -61.76 -3.70 11.47
CA CYS A 12 -60.43 -4.09 11.94
C CYS A 12 -59.88 -5.16 10.99
N CYS A 13 -58.95 -4.78 10.11
CA CYS A 13 -58.31 -5.68 9.16
C CYS A 13 -57.04 -6.30 9.76
N SER A 14 -57.07 -7.63 9.85
CA SER A 14 -56.00 -8.64 9.74
C SER A 14 -54.52 -8.24 9.80
N PHE A 15 -53.82 -8.99 10.66
CA PHE A 15 -52.37 -9.25 10.71
C PHE A 15 -51.76 -9.57 9.33
N THR A 16 -50.70 -8.85 8.96
CA THR A 16 -49.65 -9.36 8.06
C THR A 16 -48.28 -8.99 8.62
N SER A 17 -47.40 -9.99 8.69
CA SER A 17 -46.03 -9.90 9.20
C SER A 17 -45.18 -8.94 8.34
N GLY A 18 -44.90 -7.76 8.88
CA GLY A 18 -43.88 -6.87 8.34
C GLY A 18 -42.48 -7.40 8.67
N LYS A 19 -41.90 -8.18 7.75
CA LYS A 19 -40.45 -8.39 7.71
C LYS A 19 -39.79 -7.05 7.41
N LEU A 20 -39.07 -6.50 8.39
CA LEU A 20 -38.06 -5.48 8.17
C LEU A 20 -37.03 -6.05 7.19
N SER A 21 -37.10 -5.65 5.91
CA SER A 21 -36.01 -5.91 4.99
C SER A 21 -34.85 -5.01 5.40
N TRP A 22 -33.79 -5.63 5.89
CA TRP A 22 -32.49 -5.00 5.87
C TRP A 22 -32.21 -4.68 4.40
N ALA A 23 -32.24 -3.41 4.05
CA ALA A 23 -31.62 -2.94 2.82
C ALA A 23 -30.16 -3.38 2.91
N GLU A 24 -29.85 -4.43 2.15
CA GLU A 24 -28.52 -4.93 1.91
C GLU A 24 -27.71 -3.75 1.38
N VAL A 25 -26.96 -3.10 2.28
CA VAL A 25 -25.92 -2.15 1.89
C VAL A 25 -24.90 -3.00 1.15
N ARG A 26 -25.08 -3.05 -0.18
CA ARG A 26 -24.11 -3.68 -1.07
C ARG A 26 -22.75 -3.05 -0.75
N PRO A 27 -21.75 -3.85 -0.34
CA PRO A 27 -20.38 -3.35 -0.25
C PRO A 27 -20.02 -2.79 -1.61
N SER A 28 -19.55 -1.54 -1.66
CA SER A 28 -19.09 -0.91 -2.90
C SER A 28 -18.02 -1.80 -3.54
N SER A 29 -18.29 -2.26 -4.76
CA SER A 29 -17.39 -3.14 -5.56
C SER A 29 -15.98 -2.56 -5.71
N LEU A 30 -15.87 -1.23 -5.59
CA LEU A 30 -14.65 -0.44 -5.69
C LEU A 30 -13.57 -0.85 -4.67
N CYS A 31 -13.93 -1.29 -3.46
CA CYS A 31 -12.94 -1.73 -2.46
C CYS A 31 -12.31 -3.08 -2.81
N ARG A 32 -13.06 -3.94 -3.52
CA ARG A 32 -12.58 -5.25 -3.97
C ARG A 32 -11.78 -5.12 -5.26
N GLU A 33 -12.21 -4.25 -6.18
CA GLU A 33 -11.51 -3.93 -7.42
C GLU A 33 -10.15 -3.25 -7.20
N SER A 34 -10.03 -2.40 -6.17
CA SER A 34 -8.76 -1.73 -5.83
C SER A 34 -7.67 -2.70 -5.35
N LEU A 35 -8.04 -3.82 -4.71
CA LEU A 35 -7.09 -4.89 -4.34
C LEU A 35 -6.73 -5.76 -5.55
N HIS A 36 -7.67 -6.00 -6.46
CA HIS A 36 -7.39 -6.70 -7.71
C HIS A 36 -6.51 -5.91 -8.67
N LEU A 37 -6.55 -4.57 -8.65
CA LEU A 37 -5.65 -3.70 -9.42
C LEU A 37 -4.17 -3.90 -9.04
N LEU A 38 -3.87 -4.24 -7.79
CA LEU A 38 -2.51 -4.58 -7.37
C LEU A 38 -2.05 -5.95 -7.89
N ASP A 39 -3.00 -6.87 -8.11
CA ASP A 39 -2.76 -8.21 -8.68
C ASP A 39 -2.69 -8.19 -10.23
N THR A 40 -3.43 -7.29 -10.89
CA THR A 40 -3.47 -7.13 -12.36
C THR A 40 -2.40 -6.20 -12.91
N LEU A 41 -1.68 -5.44 -12.07
CA LEU A 41 -0.47 -4.74 -12.50
C LEU A 41 0.70 -5.74 -12.55
N PRO A 42 1.16 -6.21 -13.73
CA PRO A 42 2.30 -7.13 -13.85
C PRO A 42 3.59 -6.59 -13.20
N ARG A 43 3.62 -5.29 -12.88
CA ARG A 43 4.71 -4.59 -12.19
C ARG A 43 4.85 -4.91 -10.70
N LEU A 44 3.76 -5.27 -10.02
CA LEU A 44 3.80 -5.60 -8.58
C LEU A 44 4.16 -7.08 -8.34
N GLN A 45 4.17 -7.90 -9.39
CA GLN A 45 4.59 -9.30 -9.31
C GLN A 45 6.12 -9.46 -9.31
N LYS A 46 6.88 -8.45 -9.77
CA LYS A 46 8.35 -8.45 -9.74
C LYS A 46 8.87 -7.68 -8.52
N PRO A 47 9.98 -8.11 -7.91
CA PRO A 47 10.58 -7.40 -6.79
C PRO A 47 11.04 -6.01 -7.25
N LEU A 48 10.49 -4.96 -6.62
CA LEU A 48 10.82 -3.56 -6.91
C LEU A 48 12.26 -3.20 -6.51
N VAL A 49 12.81 -3.94 -5.55
CA VAL A 49 14.19 -3.82 -5.07
C VAL A 49 14.76 -5.18 -4.73
N SER A 50 16.09 -5.29 -4.78
CA SER A 50 16.85 -6.38 -4.20
C SER A 50 17.53 -5.91 -2.92
N ALA A 51 17.39 -6.68 -1.83
CA ALA A 51 17.99 -6.36 -0.54
C ALA A 51 18.93 -7.47 -0.06
N LYS A 52 20.16 -7.10 0.31
CA LYS A 52 21.12 -7.99 0.98
C LYS A 52 21.37 -7.47 2.39
N VAL A 53 21.02 -8.27 3.40
CA VAL A 53 21.12 -7.89 4.80
C VAL A 53 22.23 -8.69 5.48
N ARG A 54 23.08 -8.02 6.26
CA ARG A 54 24.07 -8.67 7.13
C ARG A 54 24.03 -8.04 8.52
N GLY A 55 23.80 -8.87 9.54
CA GLY A 55 23.98 -8.47 10.93
C GLY A 55 25.44 -8.61 11.39
N LYS A 56 25.91 -7.65 12.17
CA LYS A 56 27.18 -7.71 12.88
C LYS A 56 26.94 -7.38 14.36
N PRO A 57 27.18 -8.32 15.28
CA PRO A 57 27.23 -8.02 16.70
C PRO A 57 28.31 -6.97 16.98
N GLN A 58 27.97 -6.01 17.84
CA GLN A 58 28.86 -4.93 18.25
C GLN A 58 28.71 -4.70 19.75
N VAL A 59 29.80 -4.25 20.36
CA VAL A 59 29.85 -3.80 21.75
C VAL A 59 29.77 -2.28 21.75
N CYS A 60 28.99 -1.70 22.66
CA CYS A 60 28.99 -0.25 22.83
C CYS A 60 30.33 0.18 23.42
N PRO A 61 31.11 1.06 22.74
CA PRO A 61 32.43 1.48 23.23
C PRO A 61 32.36 2.09 24.63
N ASP A 62 31.32 2.89 24.88
CA ASP A 62 31.10 3.59 26.15
C ASP A 62 30.50 2.70 27.25
N ARG A 63 29.99 1.50 26.87
CA ARG A 63 29.34 0.56 27.77
C ARG A 63 29.67 -0.88 27.35
N PRO A 64 30.83 -1.41 27.75
CA PRO A 64 31.31 -2.72 27.29
C PRO A 64 30.42 -3.90 27.71
N SER A 65 29.54 -3.71 28.70
CA SER A 65 28.52 -4.69 29.09
C SER A 65 27.27 -4.68 28.19
N PHE A 66 27.19 -3.73 27.24
CA PHE A 66 26.04 -3.58 26.35
C PHE A 66 26.37 -4.06 24.94
N PHE A 67 25.74 -5.18 24.56
CA PHE A 67 25.86 -5.81 23.24
C PHE A 67 24.64 -5.49 22.39
N PHE A 68 24.86 -5.19 21.11
CA PHE A 68 23.78 -5.01 20.14
C PHE A 68 24.20 -5.43 18.75
N THR A 69 23.24 -5.88 17.94
CA THR A 69 23.50 -6.22 16.54
C THR A 69 23.12 -5.05 15.64
N ASN A 70 24.08 -4.62 14.82
CA ASN A 70 23.85 -3.66 13.75
C ASN A 70 23.63 -4.40 12.43
N TYR A 71 22.54 -4.08 11.73
CA TYR A 71 22.20 -4.68 10.45
C TYR A 71 22.55 -3.70 9.33
N THR A 72 23.43 -4.14 8.43
CA THR A 72 23.76 -3.43 7.19
C THR A 72 22.91 -3.99 6.07
N MET A 73 22.06 -3.15 5.48
CA MET A 73 21.11 -3.49 4.42
C MET A 73 21.56 -2.80 3.13
N HIS A 74 22.04 -3.57 2.17
CA HIS A 74 22.34 -3.09 0.82
C HIS A 74 21.07 -3.20 -0.01
N ILE A 75 20.55 -2.07 -0.48
CA ILE A 75 19.29 -2.00 -1.23
C ILE A 75 19.61 -1.52 -2.64
N THR A 76 19.20 -2.29 -3.64
CA THR A 76 19.39 -1.97 -5.06
C THR A 76 18.04 -1.88 -5.73
N CYS A 77 17.76 -0.77 -6.40
CA CYS A 77 16.61 -0.66 -7.28
C CYS A 77 17.04 -0.94 -8.73
N PRO A 78 16.57 -2.02 -9.36
CA PRO A 78 16.94 -2.37 -10.73
C PRO A 78 16.44 -1.34 -11.77
N THR A 79 15.32 -0.67 -11.50
CA THR A 79 14.72 0.30 -12.42
C THR A 79 15.54 1.59 -12.52
N THR A 80 16.04 2.06 -11.38
CA THR A 80 16.80 3.33 -11.31
C THR A 80 18.31 3.10 -11.33
N ASN A 81 18.76 1.85 -11.24
CA ASN A 81 20.16 1.46 -11.04
C ASN A 81 20.83 2.13 -9.82
N VAL A 82 20.03 2.58 -8.84
CA VAL A 82 20.55 3.19 -7.61
C VAL A 82 20.74 2.11 -6.55
N LEU A 83 21.94 2.09 -5.98
CA LEU A 83 22.34 1.27 -4.83
C LEU A 83 22.60 2.20 -3.64
N TRP A 84 22.08 1.84 -2.46
CA TRP A 84 22.43 2.50 -1.22
C TRP A 84 22.48 1.52 -0.05
N VAL A 85 22.99 2.01 1.09
CA VAL A 85 23.24 1.19 2.28
C VAL A 85 22.61 1.84 3.49
N VAL A 86 21.77 1.08 4.19
CA VAL A 86 21.14 1.47 5.45
C VAL A 86 21.79 0.68 6.58
N ARG A 87 22.14 1.35 7.69
CA ARG A 87 22.73 0.69 8.87
C ARG A 87 21.87 0.96 10.09
N GLN A 88 21.13 -0.05 10.54
CA GLN A 88 20.23 0.11 11.68
C GLN A 88 20.25 -1.09 12.62
N ARG A 89 20.04 -0.82 13.91
CA ARG A 89 19.77 -1.85 14.93
C ARG A 89 18.31 -2.32 14.86
N PHE A 90 18.04 -3.54 15.31
CA PHE A 90 16.68 -4.12 15.31
C PHE A 90 15.64 -3.17 15.92
N SER A 91 15.95 -2.53 17.06
CA SER A 91 15.01 -1.63 17.73
C SER A 91 14.62 -0.41 16.91
N ARG A 92 15.52 0.11 16.06
CA ARG A 92 15.21 1.24 15.17
C ARG A 92 14.28 0.80 14.04
N VAL A 93 14.59 -0.33 13.40
CA VAL A 93 13.74 -0.91 12.34
C VAL A 93 12.34 -1.23 12.88
N TYR A 94 12.27 -1.80 14.08
CA TYR A 94 11.00 -2.09 14.76
C TYR A 94 10.20 -0.83 15.07
N ALA A 95 10.86 0.23 15.58
CA ALA A 95 10.20 1.51 15.82
C ALA A 95 9.66 2.14 14.53
N ASN A 96 10.42 2.09 13.44
CA ASN A 96 9.97 2.56 12.13
C ASN A 96 8.74 1.77 11.65
N ARG A 97 8.77 0.44 11.75
CA ARG A 97 7.61 -0.40 11.43
C ARG A 97 6.38 0.00 12.23
N LYS A 98 6.55 0.22 13.54
CA LYS A 98 5.46 0.63 14.42
C LYS A 98 4.87 1.97 13.96
N ALA A 99 5.72 2.96 13.71
CA ALA A 99 5.29 4.28 13.22
C ALA A 99 4.54 4.19 11.88
N ILE A 100 5.00 3.34 10.96
CA ILE A 100 4.33 3.13 9.65
C ILE A 100 2.95 2.50 9.84
N LEU A 101 2.83 1.47 10.68
CA LEU A 101 1.55 0.79 10.94
C LEU A 101 0.56 1.64 11.75
N GLU A 102 1.07 2.57 12.56
CA GLU A 102 0.30 3.50 13.37
C GLU A 102 0.03 4.83 12.67
N ALA A 103 0.38 4.97 11.39
CA ALA A 103 0.03 6.14 10.60
C ALA A 103 -1.49 6.38 10.73
N SER A 104 -1.86 7.48 11.39
CA SER A 104 -3.23 7.67 11.90
C SER A 104 -4.24 7.66 10.75
N SER A 105 -5.16 6.70 10.80
CA SER A 105 -6.30 6.61 9.90
C SER A 105 -7.59 7.09 10.58
N GLU A 106 -7.52 7.77 11.72
CA GLU A 106 -8.70 8.13 12.54
C GLU A 106 -9.69 8.96 11.73
N LYS A 107 -9.16 9.92 10.96
CA LYS A 107 -9.89 10.85 10.11
C LYS A 107 -10.29 10.27 8.75
N CYS A 108 -9.87 9.05 8.43
CA CYS A 108 -10.24 8.41 7.18
C CYS A 108 -11.70 7.93 7.19
N SER A 109 -12.29 7.91 6.00
CA SER A 109 -13.53 7.20 5.68
C SER A 109 -13.42 5.71 6.05
N THR A 110 -14.56 5.02 6.13
CA THR A 110 -14.59 3.57 6.39
C THR A 110 -13.85 2.80 5.30
N GLU A 111 -14.06 3.20 4.05
CA GLU A 111 -13.41 2.67 2.86
C GLU A 111 -11.90 2.93 2.91
N GLY A 112 -11.48 4.15 3.25
CA GLY A 112 -10.07 4.51 3.42
C GLY A 112 -9.38 3.68 4.51
N LYS A 113 -10.05 3.44 5.64
CA LYS A 113 -9.54 2.56 6.71
C LYS A 113 -9.37 1.11 6.24
N GLN A 114 -10.30 0.60 5.43
CA GLN A 114 -10.20 -0.75 4.87
C GLN A 114 -9.06 -0.85 3.86
N LEU A 115 -8.93 0.12 2.97
CA LEU A 115 -7.83 0.23 2.01
C LEU A 115 -6.48 0.22 2.74
N LEU A 116 -6.28 1.13 3.70
CA LEU A 116 -5.04 1.22 4.46
C LEU A 116 -4.71 -0.10 5.17
N ARG A 117 -5.69 -0.76 5.79
CA ARG A 117 -5.49 -2.08 6.41
C ARG A 117 -5.02 -3.13 5.40
N GLY A 118 -5.62 -3.14 4.20
CA GLY A 118 -5.23 -4.02 3.11
C GLY A 118 -3.79 -3.77 2.67
N LEU A 119 -3.45 -2.50 2.40
CA LEU A 119 -2.12 -2.07 1.99
C LEU A 119 -1.04 -2.41 3.03
N MET A 120 -1.34 -2.27 4.33
CA MET A 120 -0.37 -2.52 5.39
C MET A 120 -0.19 -4.02 5.73
N ARG A 121 -1.03 -4.91 5.21
CA ARG A 121 -1.01 -6.35 5.54
C ARG A 121 0.37 -7.01 5.32
N PRO A 122 1.11 -6.74 4.23
CA PRO A 122 2.43 -7.34 4.01
C PRO A 122 3.46 -6.96 5.08
N LEU A 123 3.32 -5.79 5.71
CA LEU A 123 4.23 -5.32 6.75
C LEU A 123 4.00 -6.02 8.09
N GLN A 124 2.93 -6.83 8.22
CA GLN A 124 2.67 -7.58 9.44
C GLN A 124 3.73 -8.66 9.68
N ALA A 125 4.24 -9.28 8.61
CA ALA A 125 5.35 -10.21 8.70
C ALA A 125 6.64 -9.45 9.07
N PHE A 126 7.19 -9.75 10.25
CA PHE A 126 8.39 -9.10 10.77
C PHE A 126 9.11 -10.02 11.76
N PRO A 127 10.46 -9.96 11.86
CA PRO A 127 11.19 -10.78 12.83
C PRO A 127 10.74 -10.51 14.26
N LYS A 128 10.64 -11.57 15.07
CA LYS A 128 10.17 -11.46 16.45
C LYS A 128 11.17 -10.67 17.31
N ARG A 129 10.63 -9.84 18.20
CA ARG A 129 11.42 -9.22 19.27
C ARG A 129 11.83 -10.31 20.25
N ARG A 130 13.13 -10.35 20.59
CA ARG A 130 13.70 -11.29 21.56
C ARG A 130 14.41 -10.48 22.64
N PHE A 131 14.44 -11.03 23.86
CA PHE A 131 15.20 -10.47 24.98
C PHE A 131 16.50 -11.26 25.14
N GLY A 132 17.59 -10.59 25.47
CA GLY A 132 18.92 -11.19 25.58
C GLY A 132 19.84 -10.86 24.41
N ILE A 133 21.03 -11.47 24.42
CA ILE A 133 22.08 -11.28 23.41
C ILE A 133 21.71 -12.10 22.16
N ASP A 134 21.85 -11.49 20.99
CA ASP A 134 21.63 -12.18 19.72
C ASP A 134 22.72 -13.24 19.51
N CYS A 135 22.32 -14.49 19.26
CA CYS A 135 23.19 -15.53 18.72
C CYS A 135 23.08 -15.59 17.18
N ASP A 136 23.96 -16.34 16.53
CA ASP A 136 24.04 -16.39 15.06
C ASP A 136 22.73 -16.83 14.38
N SER A 137 21.97 -17.74 15.01
CA SER A 137 20.66 -18.15 14.49
C SER A 137 19.64 -17.00 14.51
N VAL A 138 19.64 -16.18 15.57
CA VAL A 138 18.80 -14.99 15.69
C VAL A 138 19.20 -13.93 14.66
N VAL A 139 20.51 -13.73 14.45
CA VAL A 139 21.02 -12.80 13.45
C VAL A 139 20.60 -13.22 12.04
N THR A 140 20.66 -14.53 11.75
CA THR A 140 20.25 -15.10 10.45
C THR A 140 18.75 -14.94 10.23
N GLU A 141 17.91 -15.36 11.19
CA GLU A 141 16.45 -15.19 11.15
C GLU A 141 16.06 -13.72 10.89
N ARG A 142 16.67 -12.79 11.63
CA ARG A 142 16.41 -11.36 11.46
C ARG A 142 16.88 -10.83 10.12
N SER A 143 18.02 -11.28 9.62
CA SER A 143 18.54 -10.85 8.32
C SER A 143 17.61 -11.28 7.19
N GLU A 144 17.08 -12.51 7.24
CA GLU A 144 16.10 -13.01 6.28
C GLU A 144 14.77 -12.27 6.37
N GLY A 145 14.23 -12.10 7.58
CA GLY A 145 12.98 -11.37 7.75
C GLY A 145 13.09 -9.88 7.42
N PHE A 146 14.25 -9.25 7.62
CA PHE A 146 14.51 -7.89 7.13
C PHE A 146 14.56 -7.80 5.62
N ARG A 147 15.13 -8.79 4.92
CA ARG A 147 15.07 -8.84 3.46
C ARG A 147 13.62 -8.87 2.96
N GLY A 148 12.79 -9.73 3.54
CA GLY A 148 11.36 -9.79 3.22
C GLY A 148 10.63 -8.49 3.54
N TYR A 149 10.90 -7.91 4.72
CA TYR A 149 10.30 -6.65 5.15
C TYR A 149 10.68 -5.46 4.26
N ILE A 150 11.93 -5.35 3.82
CA ILE A 150 12.36 -4.31 2.87
C ILE A 150 11.61 -4.45 1.55
N SER A 151 11.51 -5.67 1.02
CA SER A 151 10.71 -5.91 -0.20
C SER A 151 9.26 -5.44 -0.01
N ALA A 152 8.64 -5.83 1.12
CA ALA A 152 7.28 -5.44 1.45
C ALA A 152 7.11 -3.92 1.57
N LEU A 153 8.07 -3.20 2.17
CA LEU A 153 8.04 -1.73 2.26
C LEU A 153 7.93 -1.07 0.88
N PHE A 154 8.69 -1.55 -0.10
CA PHE A 154 8.66 -0.99 -1.45
C PHE A 154 7.34 -1.30 -2.16
N HIS A 155 6.80 -2.52 -2.02
CA HIS A 155 5.49 -2.85 -2.58
C HIS A 155 4.38 -2.01 -1.97
N VAL A 156 4.39 -1.83 -0.65
CA VAL A 156 3.42 -1.00 0.05
C VAL A 156 3.54 0.46 -0.37
N ARG A 157 4.77 0.99 -0.51
CA ARG A 157 5.00 2.35 -1.03
C ARG A 157 4.41 2.52 -2.42
N GLU A 158 4.68 1.58 -3.34
CA GLU A 158 4.15 1.65 -4.70
C GLU A 158 2.62 1.60 -4.71
N ALA A 159 2.04 0.68 -3.94
CA ALA A 159 0.59 0.54 -3.83
C ALA A 159 -0.06 1.80 -3.21
N CYS A 160 0.59 2.43 -2.23
CA CYS A 160 0.14 3.72 -1.70
C CYS A 160 0.16 4.82 -2.76
N ILE A 161 1.18 4.86 -3.61
CA ILE A 161 1.29 5.87 -4.68
C ILE A 161 0.16 5.67 -5.69
N VAL A 162 -0.07 4.44 -6.17
CA VAL A 162 -1.16 4.15 -7.12
C VAL A 162 -2.51 4.50 -6.51
N SER A 163 -2.70 4.20 -5.22
CA SER A 163 -3.95 4.48 -4.51
C SER A 163 -4.22 5.99 -4.32
N LEU A 164 -3.23 6.88 -4.50
CA LEU A 164 -3.46 8.33 -4.39
C LEU A 164 -4.38 8.87 -5.49
N GLU A 165 -4.49 8.19 -6.63
CA GLU A 165 -5.30 8.62 -7.77
C GLU A 165 -6.80 8.51 -7.49
N THR A 166 -7.20 7.54 -6.66
CA THR A 166 -8.60 7.21 -6.38
C THR A 166 -9.03 7.51 -4.94
N ALA A 167 -8.07 7.79 -4.04
CA ALA A 167 -8.35 8.05 -2.64
C ALA A 167 -9.01 9.41 -2.40
N ASP A 168 -9.95 9.45 -1.46
CA ASP A 168 -10.49 10.72 -0.93
C ASP A 168 -9.39 11.56 -0.24
N ALA A 169 -9.65 12.86 -0.06
CA ALA A 169 -8.65 13.80 0.47
C ALA A 169 -8.07 13.37 1.83
N SER A 170 -8.89 12.82 2.73
CA SER A 170 -8.45 12.41 4.07
C SER A 170 -7.52 11.20 3.99
N THR A 171 -7.89 10.22 3.18
CA THR A 171 -7.09 9.01 2.92
C THR A 171 -5.81 9.33 2.17
N ALA A 172 -5.86 10.22 1.19
CA ALA A 172 -4.69 10.65 0.43
C ALA A 172 -3.62 11.32 1.32
N MET A 173 -4.02 12.09 2.35
CA MET A 173 -3.06 12.64 3.32
C MET A 173 -2.34 11.53 4.09
N VAL A 174 -3.06 10.50 4.55
CA VAL A 174 -2.48 9.38 5.29
C VAL A 174 -1.56 8.54 4.41
N LEU A 175 -1.94 8.31 3.15
CA LEU A 175 -1.11 7.63 2.16
C LEU A 175 0.20 8.38 1.92
N ARG A 176 0.16 9.71 1.70
CA ARG A 176 1.37 10.54 1.55
C ARG A 176 2.27 10.48 2.79
N HIS A 177 1.67 10.55 3.98
CA HIS A 177 2.43 10.45 5.23
C HIS A 177 3.09 9.07 5.37
N THR A 178 2.36 8.00 5.04
CA THR A 178 2.87 6.62 5.04
C THR A 178 4.05 6.47 4.08
N ILE A 179 3.94 7.01 2.86
CA ILE A 179 5.05 7.03 1.88
C ILE A 179 6.28 7.71 2.48
N GLN A 180 6.13 8.89 3.09
CA GLN A 180 7.24 9.62 3.72
C GLN A 180 7.90 8.82 4.86
N LEU A 181 7.09 8.14 5.69
CA LEU A 181 7.62 7.29 6.76
C LEU A 181 8.41 6.11 6.20
N ILE A 182 7.93 5.46 5.14
CA ILE A 182 8.63 4.37 4.46
C ILE A 182 9.97 4.86 3.88
N GLU A 183 9.95 5.96 3.13
CA GLU A 183 11.15 6.55 2.53
C GLU A 183 12.19 6.93 3.58
N SER A 184 11.74 7.47 4.71
CA SER A 184 12.61 7.82 5.84
C SER A 184 13.17 6.58 6.53
N ALA A 185 12.36 5.53 6.68
CA ALA A 185 12.77 4.28 7.34
C ALA A 185 13.92 3.58 6.61
N VAL A 186 13.92 3.64 5.27
CA VAL A 186 14.95 3.06 4.40
C VAL A 186 16.02 4.07 3.96
N GLU A 187 16.04 5.26 4.56
CA GLU A 187 17.00 6.35 4.26
C GLU A 187 17.13 6.57 2.74
N MET A 188 15.98 6.65 2.06
CA MET A 188 15.90 6.64 0.61
C MET A 188 16.65 7.84 -0.02
N PRO A 189 17.67 7.61 -0.88
CA PRO A 189 18.45 8.68 -1.47
C PRO A 189 17.61 9.59 -2.37
N ALA A 190 17.92 10.89 -2.37
CA ALA A 190 17.29 11.86 -3.29
C ALA A 190 17.47 11.46 -4.76
N LEU A 191 18.65 10.92 -5.13
CA LEU A 191 18.94 10.44 -6.47
C LEU A 191 17.94 9.35 -6.92
N HIS A 192 17.63 8.39 -6.04
CA HIS A 192 16.67 7.34 -6.36
C HIS A 192 15.26 7.92 -6.64
N LYS A 193 14.81 8.86 -5.79
CA LYS A 193 13.51 9.53 -6.00
C LYS A 193 13.45 10.30 -7.32
N GLN A 194 14.54 11.00 -7.66
CA GLN A 194 14.62 11.75 -8.92
C GLN A 194 14.58 10.82 -10.14
N GLU A 195 15.36 9.73 -10.14
CA GLU A 195 15.36 8.77 -11.24
C GLU A 195 14.03 8.02 -11.36
N GLU A 196 13.39 7.69 -10.23
CA GLU A 196 12.06 7.10 -10.23
C GLU A 196 11.02 8.03 -10.85
N LEU A 197 11.03 9.33 -10.53
CA LEU A 197 10.15 10.33 -11.14
C LEU A 197 10.37 10.43 -12.66
N LYS A 198 11.63 10.52 -13.10
CA LYS A 198 11.96 10.55 -14.55
C LYS A 198 11.50 9.29 -15.26
N TRP A 199 11.62 8.14 -14.61
CA TRP A 199 11.17 6.87 -15.16
C TRP A 199 9.65 6.82 -15.28
N ARG A 200 8.92 7.29 -14.26
CA ARG A 200 7.45 7.37 -14.27
C ARG A 200 6.92 8.33 -15.33
N ASP A 201 7.52 9.51 -15.47
CA ASP A 201 7.14 10.48 -16.51
C ASP A 201 7.32 9.89 -17.92
N ARG A 202 8.47 9.25 -18.18
CA ARG A 202 8.72 8.57 -19.46
C ARG A 202 7.66 7.52 -19.78
N LEU A 203 7.26 6.73 -18.78
CA LEU A 203 6.24 5.70 -18.97
C LEU A 203 4.84 6.27 -19.21
N CYS A 204 4.48 7.33 -18.50
CA CYS A 204 3.20 8.01 -18.70
C CYS A 204 3.10 8.52 -20.14
N ARG A 205 4.16 9.14 -20.66
CA ARG A 205 4.23 9.60 -22.06
C ARG A 205 4.11 8.48 -23.08
N MET A 206 4.70 7.32 -22.81
CA MET A 206 4.57 6.16 -23.70
C MET A 206 3.12 5.65 -23.73
N LEU A 207 2.48 5.52 -22.58
CA LEU A 207 1.09 5.05 -22.48
C LEU A 207 0.08 6.00 -23.14
N THR A 208 0.37 7.29 -23.19
CA THR A 208 -0.48 8.27 -23.88
C THR A 208 -0.27 8.33 -25.39
N HIS A 209 0.84 7.78 -25.90
CA HIS A 209 1.18 7.82 -27.34
C HIS A 209 0.68 6.61 -28.13
N ASP A 210 0.22 5.54 -27.47
CA ASP A 210 -0.40 4.36 -28.11
C ASP A 210 -1.88 4.58 -28.49
N VAL A 211 -2.43 5.78 -28.28
CA VAL A 211 -3.69 6.19 -28.93
C VAL A 211 -3.32 6.65 -30.33
N CYS A 212 -3.17 5.69 -31.24
CA CYS A 212 -3.22 5.98 -32.67
C CYS A 212 -4.51 6.80 -32.91
N PRO A 213 -4.44 7.97 -33.56
CA PRO A 213 -5.66 8.54 -34.11
C PRO A 213 -6.26 7.49 -35.03
N ASP A 214 -7.53 7.14 -34.79
CA ASP A 214 -8.32 6.47 -35.81
C ASP A 214 -8.28 7.41 -37.01
N ASP A 215 -7.47 7.07 -38.03
CA ASP A 215 -7.52 7.67 -39.36
C ASP A 215 -8.84 7.20 -40.00
N ASP A 216 -9.95 7.68 -39.47
CA ASP A 216 -11.22 7.74 -40.20
C ASP A 216 -11.21 9.06 -41.00
N ASP A 217 -11.41 8.90 -42.30
CA ASP A 217 -11.57 9.92 -43.36
C ASP A 217 -10.29 10.52 -44.01
N ASP A 218 -9.84 9.91 -45.12
CA ASP A 218 -10.21 10.36 -46.48
C ASP A 218 -9.19 9.91 -47.56
N ASP A 219 -9.61 8.91 -48.34
CA ASP A 219 -9.58 8.85 -49.81
C ASP A 219 -8.65 9.83 -50.57
N LEU A 220 -7.34 9.56 -50.62
CA LEU A 220 -6.45 10.18 -51.62
C LEU A 220 -5.52 9.15 -52.26
N THR A 221 -6.06 8.51 -53.30
CA THR A 221 -5.36 8.11 -54.54
C THR A 221 -3.85 8.39 -54.58
N CYS A 222 -3.04 7.40 -54.20
CA CYS A 222 -1.62 7.38 -54.53
C CYS A 222 -1.48 6.78 -55.94
N ALA A 223 -1.57 7.64 -56.97
CA ALA A 223 -1.13 7.32 -58.31
C ALA A 223 0.40 7.27 -58.31
N ILE A 224 0.96 6.07 -58.39
CA ILE A 224 2.37 5.87 -58.71
C ILE A 224 2.53 6.10 -60.21
N CYS A 225 3.20 7.19 -60.55
CA CYS A 225 3.74 7.46 -61.89
C CYS A 225 5.12 6.82 -62.01
#